data_AF-A0AB74EUK8-F1
#
_entry.id   AF-A0AB74EUK8-F1
#
_cell.length_a   1.000
_cell.length_b   1.000
_cell.length_c   1.000
_cell.angle_alpha   90.00
_cell.angle_beta   90.00
_cell.angle_gamma   90.00
#
_symmetry.space_group_name_H-M   'P 1'
#
loop_
_entity.id
_entity.type
_entity.pdbx_description
1 polymer ?
#
loop_
_entity_poly.entity_id
_entity_poly.type
_entity_poly.pdbx_seq_one_letter_code
_entity_poly.pdbx_strand_id
1 'polypeptide(L)'
;MGVTKEQIKEYLKIDFSDDDKFLEELITVSDLYITKTVGMAFKDKPEYTPVAELVQKKIINDMYENRAVEVPADTKKSTIVTTIFEILEAAAWEDM
;
A
#
# COMPACT_ATOMS: atom_id res chain seq x y z
N MET A 1 -8.50 -8.60 -2.79
CA MET A 1 -7.06 -8.33 -2.94
C MET A 1 -6.60 -7.56 -1.73
N GLY A 2 -5.49 -7.96 -1.11
CA GLY A 2 -4.92 -7.29 0.06
C GLY A 2 -3.85 -8.16 0.69
N VAL A 3 -2.80 -7.54 1.21
CA VAL A 3 -1.72 -8.20 1.95
C VAL A 3 -2.21 -8.73 3.30
N THR A 4 -1.72 -9.89 3.74
CA THR A 4 -2.01 -10.43 5.07
C THR A 4 -1.12 -9.80 6.14
N LYS A 5 -1.53 -9.91 7.40
CA LYS A 5 -0.74 -9.47 8.54
C LYS A 5 0.64 -10.15 8.56
N GLU A 6 0.70 -11.45 8.31
CA GLU A 6 1.95 -12.22 8.31
C GLU A 6 2.90 -11.73 7.21
N GLN A 7 2.37 -11.44 6.01
CA GLN A 7 3.16 -10.86 4.91
C GLN A 7 3.72 -9.48 5.25
N ILE A 8 2.98 -8.68 6.03
CA ILE A 8 3.46 -7.38 6.51
C ILE A 8 4.50 -7.53 7.62
N LYS A 9 4.30 -8.44 8.57
CA LYS A 9 5.28 -8.74 9.61
C LYS A 9 6.60 -9.22 9.02
N GLU A 10 6.54 -10.08 8.00
CA GLU A 10 7.72 -10.50 7.25
C GLU A 10 8.39 -9.31 6.53
N TYR A 11 7.60 -8.45 5.88
CA TYR A 11 8.11 -7.29 5.16
C TYR A 11 8.80 -6.26 6.08
N LEU A 12 8.20 -5.97 7.23
CA LEU A 12 8.70 -5.03 8.25
C LEU A 12 9.72 -5.67 9.21
N LYS A 13 9.95 -6.99 9.11
CA LYS A 13 10.81 -7.76 10.01
C LYS A 13 10.38 -7.69 11.48
N ILE A 14 9.07 -7.77 11.72
CA ILE A 14 8.46 -7.78 13.05
C ILE A 14 8.25 -9.24 13.49
N ASP A 15 8.82 -9.63 14.63
CA ASP A 15 8.71 -10.97 15.21
C ASP A 15 7.79 -11.05 16.45
N PHE A 16 7.37 -9.91 16.99
CA PHE A 16 6.47 -9.78 18.13
C PHE A 16 5.01 -9.55 17.71
N SER A 17 4.05 -9.70 18.65
CA SER A 17 2.60 -9.59 18.37
C SER A 17 1.93 -8.31 18.88
N ASP A 18 2.65 -7.47 19.62
CA ASP A 18 2.06 -6.30 20.31
C ASP A 18 1.44 -5.29 19.35
N ASP A 19 2.00 -5.19 18.13
CA ASP A 19 1.53 -4.28 17.09
C ASP A 19 0.48 -4.90 16.14
N ASP A 20 0.05 -6.15 16.37
CA ASP A 20 -0.84 -6.86 15.44
C ASP A 20 -2.11 -6.08 15.08
N LYS A 21 -2.76 -5.45 16.07
CA LYS A 21 -3.96 -4.62 15.85
C LYS A 21 -3.65 -3.38 15.02
N PHE A 22 -2.52 -2.74 15.31
CA PHE A 22 -2.09 -1.56 14.57
C PHE A 22 -1.77 -1.92 13.12
N LEU A 23 -1.11 -3.07 12.88
CA LEU A 23 -0.86 -3.56 11.52
C LEU A 23 -2.16 -3.86 10.76
N GLU A 24 -3.18 -4.44 11.41
CA GLU A 24 -4.51 -4.67 10.80
C GLU A 24 -5.20 -3.36 10.41
N GLU A 25 -5.07 -2.31 11.23
CA GLU A 25 -5.55 -0.96 10.90
C GLU A 25 -4.80 -0.38 9.69
N LEU A 26 -3.47 -0.47 9.66
CA LEU A 26 -2.66 0.01 8.53
C LEU A 26 -2.98 -0.72 7.22
N ILE A 27 -3.23 -2.04 7.28
CA ILE A 27 -3.67 -2.82 6.11
C ILE A 27 -5.01 -2.29 5.59
N THR A 28 -5.95 -2.02 6.48
CA THR A 28 -7.28 -1.49 6.11
C THR A 28 -7.19 -0.09 5.50
N VAL A 29 -6.44 0.81 6.15
CA VAL A 29 -6.30 2.21 5.70
C VAL A 29 -5.55 2.29 4.38
N SER A 30 -4.48 1.50 4.21
CA SER A 30 -3.71 1.48 2.95
C SER A 30 -4.52 0.93 1.78
N ASP A 31 -5.33 -0.12 1.96
CA ASP A 31 -6.22 -0.62 0.91
C ASP A 31 -7.27 0.43 0.51
N LEU A 32 -7.85 1.11 1.51
CA LEU A 32 -8.79 2.20 1.26
C LEU A 32 -8.12 3.35 0.50
N TYR A 33 -6.92 3.76 0.90
CA TYR A 33 -6.16 4.82 0.24
C TYR A 33 -5.89 4.49 -1.23
N ILE A 34 -5.38 3.29 -1.52
CA ILE A 34 -5.12 2.84 -2.90
C ILE A 34 -6.42 2.84 -3.69
N THR A 35 -7.47 2.19 -3.17
CA THR A 35 -8.77 2.07 -3.83
C THR A 35 -9.40 3.42 -4.14
N LYS A 36 -9.28 4.40 -3.22
CA LYS A 36 -9.79 5.75 -3.43
C LYS A 36 -8.97 6.57 -4.42
N THR A 37 -7.70 6.22 -4.62
CA THR A 37 -6.80 6.92 -5.53
C THR A 37 -6.96 6.44 -6.97
N VAL A 38 -7.06 5.13 -7.19
CA VAL A 38 -6.99 4.53 -8.55
C VAL A 38 -8.29 3.85 -8.99
N GLY A 39 -9.29 3.79 -8.11
CA GLY A 39 -10.52 3.03 -8.34
C GLY A 39 -10.37 1.55 -7.96
N MET A 40 -11.27 0.70 -8.47
CA MET A 40 -11.35 -0.73 -8.10
C MET A 40 -11.01 -1.68 -9.24
N ALA A 41 -10.86 -1.21 -10.48
CA ALA A 41 -10.69 -2.05 -11.67
C ALA A 41 -9.51 -3.03 -11.56
N PHE A 42 -8.39 -2.58 -10.98
CA PHE A 42 -7.21 -3.42 -10.77
C PHE A 42 -7.47 -4.64 -9.86
N LYS A 43 -8.51 -4.60 -9.01
CA LYS A 43 -8.80 -5.70 -8.07
C LYS A 43 -9.32 -6.96 -8.76
N ASP A 44 -9.90 -6.81 -9.95
CA ASP A 44 -10.44 -7.90 -10.75
C ASP A 44 -9.42 -8.47 -11.76
N LYS A 45 -8.20 -7.91 -11.78
CA LYS A 45 -7.16 -8.22 -12.75
C LYS A 45 -5.92 -8.81 -12.07
N PRO A 46 -5.72 -10.15 -12.13
CA PRO A 46 -4.64 -10.84 -11.42
C PRO A 46 -3.23 -10.28 -11.71
N GLU A 47 -2.98 -9.80 -12.92
CA GLU A 47 -1.72 -9.20 -13.37
C GLU A 47 -1.34 -7.93 -12.60
N TYR A 48 -2.31 -7.22 -12.02
CA TYR A 48 -2.07 -6.04 -11.18
C TYR A 48 -1.84 -6.39 -9.70
N THR A 49 -2.14 -7.63 -9.28
CA THR A 49 -1.99 -8.06 -7.88
C THR A 49 -0.59 -7.82 -7.33
N PRO A 50 0.52 -8.22 -8.01
CA PRO A 50 1.86 -8.08 -7.44
C PRO A 50 2.26 -6.61 -7.22
N VAL A 51 1.86 -5.71 -8.13
CA VAL A 51 2.17 -4.28 -8.03
C VAL A 51 1.30 -3.59 -6.99
N ALA A 52 0.03 -3.98 -6.87
CA ALA A 52 -0.86 -3.51 -5.82
C ALA A 52 -0.36 -3.90 -4.42
N GLU A 53 0.04 -5.16 -4.22
CA GLU A 53 0.60 -5.62 -2.95
C GLU A 53 1.92 -4.92 -2.61
N LEU A 54 2.77 -4.65 -3.61
CA LEU A 54 4.04 -3.94 -3.40
C LEU A 54 3.81 -2.50 -2.94
N VAL A 55 2.88 -1.76 -3.56
CA VAL A 55 2.60 -0.39 -3.14
C VAL A 55 1.92 -0.35 -1.77
N GLN A 56 1.04 -1.31 -1.47
CA GLN A 56 0.42 -1.45 -0.16
C GLN A 56 1.47 -1.66 0.93
N LYS A 57 2.43 -2.59 0.72
CA LYS A 57 3.57 -2.82 1.63
C LYS A 57 4.39 -1.55 1.86
N LYS A 58 4.67 -0.79 0.80
CA LYS A 58 5.44 0.47 0.89
C LYS A 58 4.71 1.54 1.69
N ILE A 59 3.39 1.69 1.48
CA ILE A 59 2.56 2.64 2.24
C ILE A 59 2.49 2.24 3.71
N ILE A 60 2.27 0.96 4.00
CA ILE A 60 2.22 0.47 5.38
C ILE A 60 3.55 0.70 6.09
N ASN A 61 4.68 0.43 5.42
CA ASN A 61 6.00 0.72 5.98
C ASN A 61 6.18 2.21 6.27
N ASP A 62 5.78 3.08 5.35
CA ASP A 62 5.84 4.52 5.56
C ASP A 62 4.99 4.96 6.76
N MET A 63 3.74 4.50 6.86
CA MET A 63 2.85 4.80 7.98
C MET A 63 3.34 4.21 9.32
N TYR A 64 4.00 3.06 9.28
CA TYR A 64 4.52 2.38 10.47
C TYR A 64 5.74 3.11 11.05
N GLU A 65 6.69 3.47 10.17
CA GLU A 65 7.92 4.19 10.53
C GLU A 65 7.64 5.66 10.86
N ASN A 66 6.76 6.31 10.09
CA ASN A 66 6.45 7.73 10.20
C ASN A 66 5.08 7.94 10.86
N ARG A 67 5.05 7.84 12.20
CA ARG A 67 3.84 8.13 13.01
C ARG A 67 3.66 9.62 13.33
N ALA A 68 4.56 10.47 12.84
CA ALA A 68 4.48 11.91 13.03
C ALA A 68 3.35 12.48 12.17
N VAL A 69 2.60 13.44 12.73
CA VAL A 69 1.58 14.20 11.98
C VAL A 69 2.23 15.20 11.02
N GLU A 70 3.45 15.62 11.33
CA GLU A 70 4.23 16.54 10.52
C GLU A 70 5.17 15.78 9.59
N VAL A 71 5.09 16.09 8.30
CA VAL A 71 6.02 15.61 7.30
C VAL A 71 7.08 16.68 7.07
N PRO A 72 8.38 16.40 7.24
CA PRO A 72 9.45 17.35 6.97
C PRO A 72 9.34 17.92 5.55
N ALA A 73 9.63 19.21 5.39
CA ALA A 73 9.51 19.92 4.11
C ALA A 73 10.45 19.36 3.02
N ASP A 74 11.52 18.67 3.40
CA ASP A 74 12.53 18.06 2.54
C ASP A 74 12.33 16.56 2.31
N THR A 75 11.19 16.01 2.72
CA THR A 75 10.81 14.61 2.48
C THR A 75 10.82 14.29 0.98
N LYS A 76 11.70 13.36 0.57
CA LYS A 76 11.83 12.97 -0.84
C LYS A 76 10.68 12.08 -1.27
N LYS A 77 10.06 12.40 -2.41
CA LYS A 77 8.98 11.60 -2.99
C LYS A 77 9.55 10.44 -3.81
N SER A 78 9.01 9.23 -3.62
CA SER A 78 9.39 8.06 -4.43
C SER A 78 8.68 8.10 -5.79
N THR A 79 9.46 8.25 -6.87
CA THR A 79 8.94 8.15 -8.24
C THR A 79 8.34 6.77 -8.51
N ILE A 80 8.94 5.71 -7.95
CA ILE A 80 8.46 4.33 -8.13
C ILE A 80 7.03 4.17 -7.61
N VAL A 81 6.71 4.73 -6.44
CA VAL A 81 5.35 4.67 -5.89
C VAL A 81 4.37 5.41 -6.82
N THR A 82 4.78 6.59 -7.32
CA THR A 82 3.96 7.37 -8.26
C THR A 82 3.65 6.57 -9.53
N THR A 83 4.67 5.94 -10.13
CA THR A 83 4.49 5.10 -11.32
C THR A 83 3.62 3.87 -11.05
N ILE A 84 3.69 3.26 -9.86
CA ILE A 84 2.77 2.16 -9.53
C ILE A 84 1.32 2.65 -9.46
N PHE A 85 1.06 3.83 -8.90
CA PHE A 85 -0.28 4.43 -8.91
C PHE A 85 -0.80 4.66 -10.34
N GLU A 86 0.03 5.20 -11.23
CA GLU A 86 -0.30 5.38 -12.65
C GLU A 86 -0.62 4.05 -13.35
N ILE A 87 0.16 2.99 -13.06
CA ILE A 87 -0.10 1.63 -13.58
C ILE A 87 -1.46 1.13 -13.09
N LEU A 88 -1.75 1.24 -11.79
CA LEU A 88 -3.01 0.77 -11.22
C LEU A 88 -4.22 1.54 -11.76
N GLU A 89 -4.08 2.84 -12.01
CA GLU A 89 -5.11 3.67 -12.64
C GLU A 89 -5.35 3.24 -14.10
N ALA A 90 -4.28 2.87 -14.82
CA ALA A 90 -4.36 2.39 -16.21
C ALA A 90 -5.30 1.16 -16.36
N ALA A 91 -5.42 0.33 -15.33
CA ALA A 91 -6.29 -0.84 -15.31
C ALA A 91 -7.76 -0.53 -15.65
N ALA A 92 -8.23 0.68 -15.30
CA ALA A 92 -9.60 1.12 -15.60
C ALA A 92 -9.85 1.41 -17.08
N TRP A 93 -8.80 1.62 -17.87
CA TRP A 93 -8.89 2.02 -19.28
C TRP A 93 -8.75 0.85 -20.27
N GLU A 94 -8.24 -0.29 -19.82
CA GLU A 94 -8.05 -1.47 -20.68
C GLU A 94 -9.37 -2.16 -21.09
N ASP A 95 -10.46 -1.90 -20.36
CA ASP A 95 -11.77 -2.52 -20.61
C ASP A 95 -12.71 -1.61 -21.43
N MET A 96 -12.22 -0.43 -21.89
CA MET A 96 -12.92 0.53 -22.76
C MET A 96 -12.53 0.38 -24.23
#